data_AF-A0A357LVG6-F1
#
_entry.id   AF-A0A357LVG6-F1
#
_cell.length_a   1.000
_cell.length_b   1.000
_cell.length_c   1.000
_cell.angle_alpha   90.00
_cell.angle_beta   90.00
_cell.angle_gamma   90.00
#
_symmetry.space_group_name_H-M   'P 1'
#
loop_
_entity.id
_entity.type
_entity.pdbx_description
1 polymer ?
#
loop_
_entity_poly.entity_id
_entity_poly.type
_entity_poly.pdbx_seq_one_letter_code
_entity_poly.pdbx_strand_id
1 'polypeptide(L)' 'MIKPSMSKTLTCSRCGCKREAYELNGVNLTSTGWDDDSRAICKRLVDCHSAEADEAINWLLDALDDDNEDAA' A
#
# COMPACT_ATOMS: atom_id res chain seq x y z
N MET A 1 -5.14 -20.91 20.61
CA MET A 1 -5.94 -20.37 19.49
C MET A 1 -6.07 -18.87 19.69
N ILE A 2 -5.24 -18.07 19.01
CA ILE A 2 -5.34 -16.61 19.07
C ILE A 2 -6.48 -16.25 18.11
N LYS A 3 -7.65 -15.88 18.66
CA LYS A 3 -8.73 -15.29 17.86
C LYS A 3 -8.18 -14.01 17.22
N PRO A 4 -8.28 -13.79 15.89
CA PRO A 4 -8.03 -12.47 15.33
C PRO A 4 -9.17 -11.56 15.81
N SER A 5 -8.91 -10.89 16.92
CA SER A 5 -9.81 -9.94 17.58
C SER A 5 -9.80 -8.65 16.78
N MET A 6 -10.94 -8.35 16.15
CA MET A 6 -11.30 -7.08 15.49
C MET A 6 -10.36 -6.66 14.36
N SER A 7 -10.90 -6.59 13.14
CA SER A 7 -10.23 -5.98 11.99
C SER A 7 -9.89 -4.52 12.31
N LYS A 8 -8.67 -4.29 12.79
CA LYS A 8 -8.18 -2.96 13.11
C LYS A 8 -7.94 -2.22 11.81
N THR A 9 -8.71 -1.17 11.59
CA THR A 9 -8.50 -0.26 10.48
C THR A 9 -7.42 0.75 10.84
N LEU A 10 -6.46 0.93 9.95
CA LEU A 10 -5.34 1.85 10.07
C LEU A 10 -5.31 2.79 8.86
N THR A 11 -4.53 3.87 8.98
CA THR A 11 -4.48 4.95 7.99
C THR A 11 -3.23 4.82 7.15
N CYS A 12 -3.38 4.83 5.83
CA CYS A 12 -2.24 4.95 4.93
C CYS A 12 -1.67 6.38 5.00
N SER A 13 -0.37 6.51 5.24
CA SER A 13 0.35 7.78 5.36
C SER A 13 0.48 8.57 4.06
N ARG A 14 0.18 7.94 2.91
CA ARG A 14 0.21 8.58 1.58
C ARG A 14 -1.15 9.11 1.12
N CYS A 15 -2.19 8.27 1.16
CA CYS A 15 -3.54 8.61 0.68
C CYS A 15 -4.49 9.11 1.77
N GLY A 16 -4.16 8.88 3.05
CA GLY A 16 -5.08 9.11 4.17
C GLY A 16 -6.26 8.13 4.25
N CYS A 17 -6.35 7.17 3.33
CA CYS A 17 -7.42 6.19 3.29
C CYS A 17 -7.29 5.15 4.42
N LYS A 18 -8.44 4.77 5.00
CA LYS A 18 -8.52 3.79 6.09
C LYS A 18 -8.75 2.39 5.53
N ARG A 19 -7.92 1.44 5.95
CA ARG A 19 -7.95 0.04 5.49
C ARG A 19 -7.62 -0.93 6.61
N GLU A 20 -7.93 -2.22 6.43
CA GLU A 20 -7.51 -3.22 7.40
C GLU A 20 -5.99 -3.37 7.43
N ALA A 21 -5.42 -3.69 8.60
CA ALA A 21 -3.98 -3.78 8.78
C ALA A 21 -3.28 -4.71 7.75
N TYR A 22 -3.94 -5.79 7.29
CA TYR A 22 -3.37 -6.69 6.29
C TYR A 22 -3.35 -6.12 4.85
N GLU A 23 -4.17 -5.10 4.57
CA GLU A 23 -4.23 -4.38 3.29
C GLU A 23 -3.15 -3.29 3.20
N LEU A 24 -2.40 -3.08 4.27
CA LEU A 24 -1.34 -2.09 4.37
C LEU A 24 0.03 -2.78 4.46
N ASN A 25 1.04 -2.14 3.90
CA ASN A 25 2.46 -2.46 4.10
C ASN A 25 3.08 -1.44 5.05
N GLY A 26 4.21 -1.77 5.68
CA GLY A 26 4.92 -0.81 6.55
C GLY A 26 4.21 -0.47 7.86
N VAL A 27 3.18 -1.23 8.24
CA VAL A 27 2.58 -1.16 9.58
C VAL A 27 3.56 -1.78 10.57
N ASN A 28 3.80 -1.10 11.70
CA ASN A 28 4.67 -1.63 12.75
C ASN A 28 3.86 -2.36 13.82
N LEU A 29 4.39 -3.51 14.25
CA LEU A 29 3.95 -4.18 15.47
C LEU A 29 4.59 -3.49 16.68
N THR A 30 3.77 -2.90 17.52
CA THR A 30 4.14 -2.45 18.86
C THR A 30 3.95 -3.59 19.86
N SER A 31 4.33 -3.37 21.12
CA SER A 31 4.11 -4.34 22.21
C SER A 31 2.63 -4.69 22.43
N THR A 32 1.71 -3.86 21.95
CA THR A 32 0.25 -4.06 22.08
C THR A 32 -0.43 -4.52 20.78
N GLY A 33 0.28 -4.55 19.64
CA GLY A 33 -0.26 -4.99 18.35
C GLY A 33 0.10 -4.08 17.16
N TRP A 34 -0.62 -4.24 16.05
CA TRP A 34 -0.51 -3.40 14.84
C TRP A 34 -1.12 -2.02 15.10
N ASP A 35 -0.38 -1.17 15.81
CA ASP A 35 -0.91 0.08 16.37
C ASP A 35 -0.19 1.33 15.84
N ASP A 36 0.96 1.17 15.20
CA ASP A 36 1.71 2.26 14.58
C ASP A 36 1.56 2.21 13.05
N ASP A 37 0.75 3.14 12.54
CA ASP A 37 0.46 3.32 11.12
C ASP A 37 1.17 4.55 10.50
N SER A 38 2.08 5.18 11.23
CA SER A 38 2.81 6.37 10.77
C SER A 38 3.56 6.17 9.44
N ARG A 39 3.95 4.92 9.16
CA ARG A 39 4.62 4.50 7.93
C ARG A 39 3.80 3.52 7.09
N ALA A 40 2.55 3.28 7.49
CA ALA A 40 1.68 2.36 6.78
C ALA A 40 1.32 2.92 5.40
N ILE A 41 1.41 2.11 4.36
CA ILE A 41 1.03 2.48 2.99
C ILE A 41 0.12 1.43 2.38
N CYS A 42 -0.74 1.81 1.43
CA CYS A 42 -1.58 0.86 0.71
C CYS A 42 -0.74 -0.23 0.04
N LYS A 43 -1.08 -1.50 0.29
CA LYS A 43 -0.42 -2.64 -0.38
C LYS A 43 -0.69 -2.63 -1.88
N ARG A 44 -1.91 -2.27 -2.27
CA ARG A 44 -2.30 -2.07 -3.66
C ARG A 44 -2.08 -0.61 -4.04
N LEU A 45 -1.06 -0.37 -4.86
CA LEU A 45 -0.67 0.97 -5.28
C LEU A 45 -1.79 1.67 -6.09
N VAL A 46 -2.48 0.90 -6.94
CA VAL A 46 -3.62 1.35 -7.75
C VAL A 46 -4.81 1.86 -6.93
N ASP A 47 -4.95 1.42 -5.67
CA ASP A 47 -6.04 1.86 -4.80
C ASP A 47 -5.60 2.99 -3.84
N CYS A 48 -4.35 3.46 -3.95
CA CYS A 48 -3.78 4.50 -3.09
C CYS A 48 -4.15 5.90 -3.59
N HIS A 49 -4.08 6.17 -4.89
CA HIS A 49 -4.39 7.48 -5.48
C HIS A 49 -3.65 8.66 -4.81
N SER A 50 -2.43 8.44 -4.31
CA SER A 50 -1.54 9.54 -3.91
C SER A 50 -0.69 9.95 -5.10
N ALA A 51 -0.17 11.19 -5.11
CA ALA A 51 0.66 11.69 -6.20
C ALA A 51 1.86 10.75 -6.48
N GLU A 52 2.53 10.28 -5.43
CA GLU A 52 3.67 9.35 -5.57
C GLU A 52 3.25 7.96 -6.05
N ALA A 53 2.02 7.53 -5.75
CA ALA A 53 1.49 6.27 -6.26
C ALA A 53 1.16 6.37 -7.75
N ASP A 54 0.55 7.49 -8.17
CA ASP A 54 0.21 7.76 -9.57
C ASP A 54 1.48 7.93 -10.43
N GLU A 55 2.49 8.65 -9.94
CA GLU A 55 3.80 8.77 -10.59
C GLU A 55 4.48 7.41 -10.77
N ALA A 56 4.49 6.58 -9.71
CA ALA A 56 5.08 5.25 -9.78
C ALA A 56 4.32 4.32 -10.74
N ILE A 57 2.99 4.43 -10.82
CA ILE A 57 2.18 3.67 -11.77
C ILE A 57 2.49 4.11 -13.20
N ASN A 58 2.52 5.42 -13.48
CA ASN A 58 2.84 5.92 -14.82
C ASN A 58 4.23 5.49 -15.26
N TRP A 59 5.24 5.61 -14.39
CA TRP A 59 6.59 5.14 -14.70
C TRP A 59 6.64 3.64 -15.02
N LEU A 60 5.88 2.81 -14.28
CA LEU A 60 5.77 1.38 -14.56
C LEU A 60 5.07 1.10 -15.89
N LEU A 61 4.05 1.88 -16.24
CA LEU A 61 3.33 1.73 -17.52
C LEU A 61 4.23 2.11 -18.69
N ASP A 62 4.95 3.23 -18.59
CA ASP A 62 5.91 3.66 -19.61
C ASP A 62 6.99 2.59 -19.84
N ALA A 63 7.56 2.03 -18.76
CA ALA A 63 8.56 0.97 -18.85
C ALA A 63 8.03 -0.33 -19.50
N LEU A 64 6.74 -0.64 -19.32
CA LEU A 64 6.12 -1.81 -19.94
C LEU A 64 5.83 -1.60 -21.44
N ASP A 65 5.63 -0.35 -21.86
CA ASP A 65 5.39 -0.01 -23.27
C ASP A 65 6.71 -0.03 -24.07
N ASP A 66 7.80 0.47 -23.47
CA ASP A 66 9.13 0.47 -24.09
C ASP A 66 9.67 -0.96 -24.38
N ASP A 67 9.37 -1.95 -23.54
CA ASP A 67 9.77 -3.36 -23.74
C ASP A 67 9.00 -4.05 -24.90
N ASN A 68 7.96 -3.42 -25.46
CA ASN A 68 7.14 -3.98 -26.54
C ASN A 68 7.60 -3.55 -27.95
N GLU A 69 8.57 -2.64 -28.07
CA GLU A 69 9.09 -2.16 -29.37
C GLU A 69 10.27 -2.98 -29.95
N ASP A 70 10.81 -3.96 -29.22
CA ASP A 70 11.96 -4.79 -29.68
C ASP A 70 11.55 -6.17 -30.25
N ALA A 71 10.25 -6.43 -30.46
CA ALA A 71 9.71 -7.72 -30.89
C ALA A 71 8.98 -7.72 -32.26
N ALA A 72 9.30 -6.78 -33.15
CA ALA A 72 8.69 -6.66 -34.49
C ALA A 72 9.70 -6.86 -35.65
#